data_AF-A0A8H6E1T1-F1
#
_entry.id   AF-A0A8H6E1T1-F1
#
_cell.length_a   1.000
_cell.length_b   1.000
_cell.length_c   1.000
_cell.angle_alpha   90.00
_cell.angle_beta   90.00
_cell.angle_gamma   90.00
#
_symmetry.space_group_name_H-M   'P 1'
#
loop_
_entity.id
_entity.type
_entity.pdbx_description
1 polymer ?
#
loop_
_entity_poly.entity_id
_entity_poly.type
_entity_poly.pdbx_seq_one_letter_code
_entity_poly.pdbx_strand_id
1 'polypeptide(L)'
;MDSLLMPPPPPPKLQGSSPEKRKMSSSASEGNSSGAFSEPSRTEIKRWYKWLCFACECSVSPDAVHVIQTHDTATSHLTERRLIDFNLKGIQNGVTLCPNCHRMFDCDIDPGFVFFPSDLEFFIQKELEYRQRWQSPHTSGRVPSAAEYCQHQIRNGTIPPGSQAGLYKRVFLRNYLSPAVSSSANEMFSQPVPWYGAPFGALRRALHILGSPRIAVISPDIRNQLNRLRDLYYTFDLITERLLVSAQVNDPEYGPGPRSYPDQSETDPSLTRNIDPGNSTISPDQCSKPQPPDHQAPSSAHEGFEWILGPESTSEDAMRRYGPAIQYPSTSPPRVA
;
A
#
# COMPACT_ATOMS: atom_id res chain seq x y z
N MET A 1 79.89 -46.25 6.92
CA MET A 1 78.74 -47.03 7.43
C MET A 1 78.32 -46.38 8.74
N ASP A 2 77.93 -45.11 8.75
CA ASP A 2 76.70 -44.53 8.16
C ASP A 2 75.43 -45.14 8.74
N SER A 3 74.69 -44.26 9.43
CA SER A 3 73.22 -44.09 9.48
C SER A 3 72.90 -43.37 10.80
N LEU A 4 72.96 -42.03 10.84
CA LEU A 4 71.84 -41.11 10.57
C LEU A 4 70.57 -41.42 11.36
N LEU A 5 70.27 -40.61 12.38
CA LEU A 5 68.94 -40.08 12.70
C LEU A 5 69.12 -38.85 13.60
N MET A 6 68.87 -37.67 13.03
CA MET A 6 68.90 -36.38 13.72
C MET A 6 67.63 -36.15 14.54
N PRO A 7 67.71 -35.36 15.63
CA PRO A 7 66.58 -35.01 16.49
C PRO A 7 65.60 -34.00 15.85
N PRO A 8 64.34 -33.97 16.33
CA PRO A 8 63.27 -33.15 15.76
C PRO A 8 63.47 -31.63 16.00
N PRO A 9 62.90 -30.79 15.11
CA PRO A 9 63.10 -29.34 15.13
C PRO A 9 62.36 -28.62 16.28
N PRO A 10 62.86 -27.46 16.72
CA PRO A 10 62.27 -26.66 17.79
C PRO A 10 60.99 -25.92 17.35
N PRO A 11 60.05 -25.65 18.27
CA PRO A 11 58.82 -24.93 17.98
C PRO A 11 59.04 -23.43 17.68
N PRO A 12 58.20 -22.83 16.81
CA PRO A 12 58.40 -21.47 16.31
C PRO A 12 58.00 -20.37 17.30
N LYS A 13 58.64 -19.21 17.10
CA LYS A 13 58.64 -18.00 17.95
C LYS A 13 57.28 -17.28 17.99
N LEU A 14 56.94 -16.79 19.18
CA LEU A 14 55.91 -15.76 19.43
C LEU A 14 56.28 -14.46 18.70
N GLN A 15 55.43 -14.03 17.77
CA GLN A 15 55.34 -12.64 17.31
C GLN A 15 53.90 -12.19 17.41
N GLY A 16 53.66 -11.18 18.25
CA GLY A 16 52.37 -10.54 18.41
C GLY A 16 51.98 -9.77 17.14
N SER A 17 50.70 -9.82 16.81
CA SER A 17 50.07 -8.84 15.93
C SER A 17 48.76 -8.40 16.58
N SER A 18 48.65 -7.09 16.81
CA SER A 18 47.43 -6.41 17.21
C SER A 18 46.32 -6.66 16.16
N PRO A 19 45.04 -6.76 16.56
CA PRO A 19 43.95 -6.76 15.62
C PRO A 19 43.77 -5.34 15.06
N GLU A 20 44.34 -5.07 13.89
CA GLU A 20 43.90 -3.95 13.07
C GLU A 20 42.41 -4.12 12.75
N LYS A 21 41.63 -3.12 13.16
CA LYS A 21 40.21 -2.98 12.81
C LYS A 21 40.10 -2.94 11.29
N ARG A 22 39.73 -4.07 10.67
CA ARG A 22 39.19 -4.05 9.31
C ARG A 22 37.89 -3.26 9.34
N LYS A 23 37.97 -2.03 8.86
CA LYS A 23 36.83 -1.19 8.53
C LYS A 23 36.13 -1.87 7.35
N MET A 24 35.19 -2.77 7.66
CA MET A 24 34.26 -3.29 6.68
C MET A 24 33.38 -2.10 6.27
N SER A 25 33.71 -1.46 5.16
CA SER A 25 32.70 -0.76 4.38
C SER A 25 31.73 -1.83 3.91
N SER A 26 30.68 -2.07 4.68
CA SER A 26 29.48 -2.70 4.14
C SER A 26 28.92 -1.68 3.17
N SER A 27 29.32 -1.80 1.90
CA SER A 27 28.49 -1.34 0.79
C SER A 27 27.07 -1.81 1.11
N ALA A 28 26.18 -0.85 1.36
CA ALA A 28 24.77 -1.12 1.44
C ALA A 28 24.39 -1.69 0.07
N SER A 29 24.44 -3.01 -0.05
CA SER A 29 23.57 -3.68 -0.98
C SER A 29 22.17 -3.33 -0.48
N GLU A 30 21.60 -2.29 -1.07
CA GLU A 30 20.15 -2.13 -1.20
C GLU A 30 19.66 -3.40 -1.89
N GLY A 31 19.54 -4.46 -1.10
CA GLY A 31 18.86 -5.65 -1.51
C GLY A 31 17.43 -5.22 -1.73
N ASN A 32 17.05 -5.08 -3.00
CA ASN A 32 15.68 -4.97 -3.46
C ASN A 32 14.85 -6.14 -2.89
N SER A 33 14.45 -6.07 -1.62
CA SER A 33 13.30 -6.81 -1.13
C SER A 33 12.09 -6.10 -1.73
N SER A 34 11.75 -6.45 -2.98
CA SER A 34 10.84 -5.68 -3.84
C SER A 34 9.45 -5.43 -3.22
N GLY A 35 9.09 -6.16 -2.17
CA GLY A 35 7.80 -6.06 -1.47
C GLY A 35 7.84 -5.69 0.02
N ALA A 36 8.99 -5.50 0.67
CA ALA A 36 9.02 -5.14 2.10
C ALA A 36 9.06 -3.60 2.32
N PHE A 37 8.62 -3.13 3.48
CA PHE A 37 8.81 -1.73 3.87
C PHE A 37 10.30 -1.39 3.96
N SER A 38 10.65 -0.16 3.59
CA SER A 38 11.98 0.39 3.93
C SER A 38 12.17 0.38 5.45
N GLU A 39 13.41 0.20 5.93
CA GLU A 39 13.69 0.22 7.38
C GLU A 39 13.22 1.51 8.09
N PRO A 40 13.34 2.72 7.50
CA PRO A 40 12.74 3.93 8.04
C PRO A 40 11.21 3.84 8.18
N SER A 41 10.51 3.42 7.12
CA SER A 41 9.05 3.25 7.14
C SER A 41 8.62 2.22 8.18
N ARG A 42 9.33 1.08 8.25
CA ARG A 42 9.09 0.00 9.20
C ARG A 42 9.24 0.48 10.66
N THR A 43 10.28 1.25 10.94
CA THR A 43 10.53 1.80 12.29
C THR A 43 9.50 2.86 12.66
N GLU A 44 9.11 3.71 11.70
CA GLU A 44 8.07 4.72 11.93
C GLU A 44 6.70 4.11 12.20
N ILE A 45 6.31 3.08 11.43
CA ILE A 45 5.09 2.31 11.70
C ILE A 45 5.14 1.70 13.10
N LYS A 46 6.24 1.05 13.49
CA LYS A 46 6.40 0.48 14.84
C LYS A 46 6.29 1.52 15.95
N ARG A 47 6.83 2.72 15.72
CA ARG A 47 6.80 3.84 16.67
C ARG A 47 5.37 4.28 16.98
N TRP A 48 4.50 4.41 15.98
CA TRP A 48 3.10 4.82 16.17
C TRP A 48 2.32 3.87 17.09
N TYR A 49 2.62 2.57 17.02
CA TYR A 49 1.97 1.55 17.84
C TYR A 49 2.78 1.16 19.08
N LYS A 50 3.79 1.96 19.46
CA LYS A 50 4.63 1.72 20.65
C LYS A 50 5.24 0.32 20.69
N TRP A 51 5.63 -0.22 19.52
CA TRP A 51 6.15 -1.58 19.40
C TRP A 51 5.20 -2.67 19.91
N LEU A 52 3.89 -2.42 19.87
CA LEU A 52 2.85 -3.40 20.20
C LEU A 52 2.13 -3.87 18.93
N CYS A 53 1.57 -5.08 19.00
CA CYS A 53 0.64 -5.57 18.00
C CYS A 53 -0.63 -4.72 18.00
N PHE A 54 -1.01 -4.15 16.86
CA PHE A 54 -2.26 -3.40 16.69
C PHE A 54 -3.50 -4.24 17.06
N ALA A 55 -3.50 -5.53 16.72
CA ALA A 55 -4.63 -6.42 16.96
C ALA A 55 -4.76 -6.77 18.46
N CYS A 56 -3.75 -7.44 19.02
CA CYS A 56 -3.84 -8.05 20.35
C CYS A 56 -2.99 -7.37 21.44
N GLU A 57 -2.33 -6.27 21.12
CA GLU A 57 -1.49 -5.47 22.03
C GLU A 57 -0.29 -6.22 22.63
N CYS A 58 0.00 -7.42 22.13
CA CYS A 58 1.18 -8.19 22.50
C CYS A 58 2.47 -7.49 22.04
N SER A 59 3.45 -7.41 22.93
CA SER A 59 4.79 -6.86 22.66
C SER A 59 5.74 -7.85 21.99
N VAL A 60 5.34 -9.12 21.85
CA VAL A 60 6.21 -10.16 21.26
C VAL A 60 6.31 -9.94 19.75
N SER A 61 7.47 -9.43 19.35
CA SER A 61 7.95 -9.28 17.97
C SER A 61 6.93 -8.80 16.92
N PRO A 62 6.13 -7.74 17.19
CA PRO A 62 5.28 -7.18 16.16
C PRO A 62 6.13 -6.60 15.01
N ASP A 63 5.68 -6.84 13.79
CA ASP A 63 6.31 -6.32 12.59
C ASP A 63 5.39 -5.42 11.79
N ALA A 64 5.97 -4.52 10.98
CA ALA A 64 5.21 -3.68 10.07
C ALA A 64 4.76 -4.50 8.87
N VAL A 65 3.45 -4.57 8.64
CA VAL A 65 2.82 -5.35 7.59
C VAL A 65 1.97 -4.47 6.70
N HIS A 66 1.88 -4.84 5.43
CA HIS A 66 1.09 -4.11 4.45
C HIS A 66 -0.40 -4.44 4.62
N VAL A 67 -1.24 -3.42 4.71
CA VAL A 67 -2.69 -3.60 4.77
C VAL A 67 -3.23 -4.02 3.41
N ILE A 68 -2.85 -3.34 2.33
CA ILE A 68 -3.00 -3.82 0.95
C ILE A 68 -1.68 -4.44 0.52
N GLN A 69 -1.68 -5.70 0.08
CA GLN A 69 -0.45 -6.35 -0.38
C GLN A 69 0.17 -5.59 -1.56
N THR A 70 1.49 -5.46 -1.57
CA THR A 70 2.23 -4.74 -2.63
C THR A 70 2.10 -5.40 -4.00
N HIS A 71 1.78 -6.69 -4.03
CA HIS A 71 1.57 -7.49 -5.23
C HIS A 71 0.08 -7.78 -5.51
N ASP A 72 -0.83 -6.99 -4.92
CA ASP A 72 -2.26 -7.11 -5.18
C ASP A 72 -2.59 -6.80 -6.65
N THR A 73 -3.06 -7.81 -7.38
CA THR A 73 -3.31 -7.73 -8.82
C THR A 73 -4.43 -6.76 -9.19
N ALA A 74 -5.30 -6.39 -8.24
CA ALA A 74 -6.36 -5.42 -8.49
C ALA A 74 -5.91 -3.96 -8.32
N THR A 75 -4.67 -3.70 -7.87
CA THR A 75 -4.17 -2.34 -7.57
C THR A 75 -4.37 -1.37 -8.72
N SER A 76 -4.11 -1.79 -9.96
CA SER A 76 -4.31 -0.96 -11.17
C SER A 76 -5.77 -0.52 -11.32
N HIS A 77 -6.71 -1.46 -11.20
CA HIS A 77 -8.15 -1.20 -11.28
C HIS A 77 -8.70 -0.32 -10.16
N LEU A 78 -8.10 -0.39 -8.97
CA LEU A 78 -8.48 0.44 -7.82
C LEU A 78 -7.95 1.87 -7.96
N THR A 79 -6.74 2.01 -8.50
CA THR A 79 -6.13 3.31 -8.81
C THR A 79 -6.91 4.02 -9.91
N GLU A 80 -7.28 3.30 -10.98
CA GLU A 80 -8.14 3.83 -12.05
C GLU A 80 -9.50 4.33 -11.52
N ARG A 81 -10.07 3.61 -10.54
CA ARG A 81 -11.29 3.99 -9.83
C ARG A 81 -11.11 5.08 -8.78
N ARG A 82 -9.89 5.64 -8.62
CA ARG A 82 -9.50 6.64 -7.62
C ARG A 82 -9.77 6.20 -6.17
N LEU A 83 -9.72 4.89 -5.90
CA LEU A 83 -9.88 4.33 -4.57
C LEU A 83 -8.55 4.22 -3.80
N ILE A 84 -7.45 4.10 -4.55
CA ILE A 84 -6.08 4.17 -4.00
C ILE A 84 -5.43 5.43 -4.52
N ASP A 85 -5.04 6.31 -3.60
CA ASP A 85 -4.32 7.57 -3.84
C ASP A 85 -3.02 7.67 -3.03
N PHE A 86 -2.62 6.60 -2.35
CA PHE A 86 -1.44 6.53 -1.49
C PHE A 86 -0.43 5.49 -1.99
N ASN A 87 0.83 5.67 -1.58
CA ASN A 87 1.90 4.72 -1.90
C ASN A 87 1.73 3.43 -1.10
N LEU A 88 1.59 2.28 -1.78
CA LEU A 88 1.46 0.98 -1.14
C LEU A 88 2.69 0.57 -0.31
N LYS A 89 3.88 1.11 -0.62
CA LYS A 89 5.10 0.90 0.18
C LYS A 89 5.29 1.99 1.26
N GLY A 90 4.36 2.93 1.35
CA GLY A 90 4.38 4.04 2.30
C GLY A 90 3.79 3.66 3.66
N ILE A 91 4.10 4.46 4.67
CA ILE A 91 3.64 4.27 6.06
C ILE A 91 2.11 4.25 6.19
N GLN A 92 1.40 4.88 5.26
CA GLN A 92 -0.06 4.93 5.21
C GLN A 92 -0.70 3.56 4.91
N ASN A 93 0.05 2.62 4.34
CA ASN A 93 -0.39 1.25 4.12
C ASN A 93 0.08 0.29 5.22
N GLY A 94 0.64 0.82 6.32
CA GLY A 94 1.30 0.03 7.37
C GLY A 94 0.45 -0.20 8.61
N VAL A 95 0.58 -1.39 9.20
CA VAL A 95 0.07 -1.71 10.54
C VAL A 95 1.06 -2.64 11.25
N THR A 96 1.12 -2.63 12.58
CA THR A 96 1.96 -3.56 13.35
C THR A 96 1.20 -4.82 13.72
N LEU A 97 1.70 -6.01 13.37
CA LEU A 97 1.10 -7.27 13.81
C LEU A 97 2.16 -8.24 14.35
N CYS A 98 1.85 -8.94 15.44
CA CYS A 98 2.65 -10.09 15.88
C CYS A 98 2.47 -11.26 14.90
N PRO A 99 3.39 -12.25 14.88
CA PRO A 99 3.35 -13.34 13.91
C PRO A 99 2.01 -14.10 13.85
N ASN A 100 1.35 -14.29 15.01
CA ASN A 100 0.06 -14.98 15.05
C ASN A 100 -1.08 -14.14 14.45
N CYS A 101 -1.15 -12.85 14.76
CA CYS A 101 -2.16 -11.96 14.19
C CYS A 101 -1.92 -11.70 12.69
N HIS A 102 -0.65 -11.59 12.28
CA HIS A 102 -0.27 -11.43 10.88
C HIS A 102 -0.77 -12.60 10.03
N ARG A 103 -0.55 -13.84 10.48
CA ARG A 103 -1.08 -15.04 9.81
C ARG A 103 -2.61 -15.03 9.69
N MET A 104 -3.31 -14.50 10.69
CA MET A 104 -4.77 -14.42 10.70
C MET A 104 -5.30 -13.27 9.83
N PHE A 105 -4.47 -12.25 9.59
CA PHE A 105 -4.78 -11.09 8.78
C PHE A 105 -4.57 -11.36 7.28
N ASP A 106 -3.52 -12.11 6.92
CA ASP A 106 -3.14 -12.37 5.51
C ASP A 106 -4.01 -13.41 4.78
N CYS A 107 -4.96 -14.06 5.48
CA CYS A 107 -5.86 -15.01 4.83
C CYS A 107 -6.96 -14.26 4.06
N ASP A 108 -6.82 -14.14 2.74
CA ASP A 108 -7.72 -13.33 1.90
C ASP A 108 -9.16 -13.86 1.86
N ILE A 109 -9.34 -15.18 1.85
CA ILE A 109 -10.65 -15.85 1.66
C ILE A 109 -11.40 -16.01 2.99
N ASP A 110 -10.68 -16.37 4.05
CA ASP A 110 -11.25 -16.55 5.39
C ASP A 110 -10.33 -15.91 6.44
N PRO A 111 -10.31 -14.56 6.53
CA PRO A 111 -9.49 -13.87 7.50
C PRO A 111 -9.91 -14.25 8.93
N GLY A 112 -8.93 -14.47 9.79
CA GLY A 112 -9.16 -14.65 11.23
C GLY A 112 -9.20 -13.32 11.99
N PHE A 113 -8.64 -12.25 11.42
CA PHE A 113 -8.62 -10.91 11.99
C PHE A 113 -8.76 -9.85 10.90
N VAL A 114 -9.55 -8.83 11.20
CA VAL A 114 -9.81 -7.68 10.34
C VAL A 114 -10.04 -6.44 11.19
N PHE A 115 -9.89 -5.28 10.58
CA PHE A 115 -10.26 -4.02 11.19
C PHE A 115 -10.80 -3.05 10.13
N PHE A 116 -11.64 -2.12 10.55
CA PHE A 116 -12.28 -1.15 9.68
C PHE A 116 -12.64 0.13 10.44
N PRO A 117 -12.86 1.26 9.74
CA PRO A 117 -13.26 2.50 10.38
C PRO A 117 -14.47 2.32 11.28
N SER A 118 -14.44 2.89 12.48
CA SER A 118 -15.55 2.80 13.44
C SER A 118 -16.87 3.39 12.93
N ASP A 119 -16.78 4.43 12.10
CA ASP A 119 -17.89 5.13 11.47
C ASP A 119 -17.86 4.87 9.95
N LEU A 120 -18.55 3.81 9.52
CA LEU A 120 -18.70 3.46 8.10
C LEU A 120 -19.67 4.40 7.37
N GLU A 121 -20.62 5.01 8.09
CA GLU A 121 -21.62 5.89 7.49
C GLU A 121 -20.97 7.17 6.93
N PHE A 122 -19.93 7.68 7.60
CA PHE A 122 -19.11 8.77 7.05
C PHE A 122 -18.57 8.46 5.64
N PHE A 123 -18.03 7.25 5.42
CA PHE A 123 -17.50 6.85 4.12
C PHE A 123 -18.61 6.66 3.09
N ILE A 124 -19.76 6.13 3.49
CA ILE A 124 -20.95 6.00 2.64
C ILE A 124 -21.39 7.39 2.17
N GLN A 125 -21.54 8.33 3.10
CA GLN A 125 -21.99 9.68 2.79
C GLN A 125 -20.99 10.41 1.88
N LYS A 126 -19.68 10.25 2.14
CA LYS A 126 -18.64 10.86 1.30
C LYS A 126 -18.65 10.34 -0.13
N GLU A 127 -18.83 9.04 -0.31
CA GLU A 127 -18.96 8.43 -1.64
C GLU A 127 -20.24 8.88 -2.37
N LEU A 128 -21.36 9.04 -1.64
CA LEU A 128 -22.59 9.60 -2.21
C LEU A 128 -22.41 11.06 -2.64
N GLU A 129 -21.79 11.89 -1.81
CA GLU A 129 -21.46 13.28 -2.17
C GLU A 129 -20.50 13.36 -3.36
N TYR A 130 -19.52 12.46 -3.43
CA TYR A 130 -18.60 12.37 -4.56
C TYR A 130 -19.35 12.07 -5.85
N ARG A 131 -20.27 11.09 -5.83
CA ARG A 131 -21.09 10.73 -6.99
C ARG A 131 -22.00 11.86 -7.44
N GLN A 132 -22.60 12.60 -6.51
CA GLN A 132 -23.40 13.79 -6.84
C GLN A 132 -22.55 14.89 -7.49
N ARG A 133 -21.30 15.04 -7.07
CA ARG A 133 -20.38 16.06 -7.58
C ARG A 133 -19.54 15.60 -8.76
N TRP A 134 -19.64 14.34 -9.20
CA TRP A 134 -18.78 13.75 -10.24
C TRP A 134 -18.83 14.49 -11.60
N GLN A 135 -19.89 15.27 -11.83
CA GLN A 135 -19.99 16.16 -12.98
C GLN A 135 -19.06 17.40 -12.89
N SER A 136 -18.39 17.63 -11.75
CA SER A 136 -17.51 18.77 -11.52
C SER A 136 -16.02 18.37 -11.67
N PRO A 137 -15.24 19.08 -12.52
CA PRO A 137 -13.84 18.74 -12.78
C PRO A 137 -12.89 18.92 -11.59
N HIS A 138 -13.36 19.37 -10.43
CA HIS A 138 -12.54 19.75 -9.27
C HIS A 138 -12.85 18.93 -7.99
N THR A 139 -13.52 17.78 -8.10
CA THR A 139 -13.75 16.93 -6.92
C THR A 139 -12.43 16.37 -6.40
N SER A 140 -12.05 16.80 -5.19
CA SER A 140 -10.98 16.19 -4.39
C SER A 140 -11.30 14.72 -4.09
N GLY A 141 -10.28 13.97 -3.66
CA GLY A 141 -10.22 12.51 -3.52
C GLY A 141 -11.55 11.81 -3.18
N ARG A 142 -11.83 10.71 -3.90
CA ARG A 142 -13.04 9.91 -3.76
C ARG A 142 -13.20 9.31 -2.37
N VAL A 143 -12.12 8.71 -1.86
CA VAL A 143 -12.06 8.14 -0.52
C VAL A 143 -11.47 9.19 0.41
N PRO A 144 -12.09 9.47 1.56
CA PRO A 144 -11.49 10.31 2.59
C PRO A 144 -10.11 9.82 3.00
N SER A 145 -9.17 10.76 3.08
CA SER A 145 -7.84 10.56 3.65
C SER A 145 -7.89 10.26 5.15
N ALA A 146 -6.79 9.76 5.71
CA ALA A 146 -6.66 9.52 7.16
C ALA A 146 -6.88 10.81 7.97
N ALA A 147 -6.39 11.94 7.46
CA ALA A 147 -6.55 13.25 8.08
C ALA A 147 -8.01 13.73 8.06
N GLU A 148 -8.72 13.58 6.93
CA GLU A 148 -10.13 13.96 6.82
C GLU A 148 -11.02 13.12 7.75
N TYR A 149 -10.75 11.81 7.85
CA TYR A 149 -11.48 10.94 8.78
C TYR A 149 -11.22 11.30 10.24
N CYS A 150 -9.95 11.56 10.61
CA CYS A 150 -9.60 12.07 11.93
C CYS A 150 -10.34 13.39 12.24
N GLN A 151 -10.31 14.35 11.32
CA GLN A 151 -10.94 15.65 11.49
C GLN A 151 -12.47 15.55 11.61
N HIS A 152 -13.11 14.62 10.89
CA HIS A 152 -14.53 14.31 11.06
C HIS A 152 -14.83 13.85 12.49
N GLN A 153 -14.05 12.92 13.03
CA GLN A 153 -14.24 12.43 14.39
C GLN A 153 -13.96 13.48 15.45
N ILE A 154 -13.00 14.38 15.23
CA ILE A 154 -12.76 15.54 16.11
C ILE A 154 -13.99 16.46 16.11
N ARG A 155 -14.50 16.82 14.92
CA ARG A 155 -15.66 17.72 14.78
C ARG A 155 -16.92 17.16 15.44
N ASN A 156 -17.10 15.85 15.37
CA ASN A 156 -18.25 15.17 15.99
C ASN A 156 -18.05 14.87 17.48
N GLY A 157 -16.92 15.28 18.08
CA GLY A 157 -16.62 15.03 19.50
C GLY A 157 -16.35 13.56 19.83
N THR A 158 -16.09 12.72 18.83
CA THR A 158 -15.79 11.28 19.02
C THR A 158 -14.37 11.06 19.53
N ILE A 159 -13.42 11.90 19.11
CA ILE A 159 -12.04 11.89 19.61
C ILE A 159 -11.61 13.28 20.06
N PRO A 160 -10.65 13.39 21.01
CA PRO A 160 -10.18 14.67 21.52
C PRO A 160 -9.54 15.55 20.43
N PRO A 161 -9.63 16.89 20.55
CA PRO A 161 -8.84 17.81 19.73
C PRO A 161 -7.34 17.50 19.82
N GLY A 162 -6.62 17.61 18.71
CA GLY A 162 -5.19 17.29 18.62
C GLY A 162 -4.87 15.81 18.38
N SER A 163 -5.89 14.94 18.27
CA SER A 163 -5.70 13.57 17.81
C SER A 163 -5.13 13.53 16.40
N GLN A 164 -4.26 12.56 16.12
CA GLN A 164 -3.56 12.41 14.84
C GLN A 164 -4.09 11.26 13.97
N ALA A 165 -5.03 10.47 14.49
CA ALA A 165 -5.55 9.28 13.82
C ALA A 165 -7.03 9.09 14.13
N GLY A 166 -7.76 8.55 13.14
CA GLY A 166 -9.13 8.11 13.33
C GLY A 166 -9.21 6.75 14.02
N LEU A 167 -10.37 6.45 14.60
CA LEU A 167 -10.65 5.20 15.30
C LEU A 167 -11.14 4.09 14.36
N TYR A 168 -10.66 2.88 14.63
CA TYR A 168 -10.95 1.66 13.90
C TYR A 168 -11.38 0.55 14.85
N LYS A 169 -12.42 -0.20 14.46
CA LYS A 169 -12.89 -1.38 15.17
C LYS A 169 -12.02 -2.58 14.80
N ARG A 170 -11.61 -3.35 15.81
CA ARG A 170 -10.89 -4.62 15.66
C ARG A 170 -11.91 -5.76 15.76
N VAL A 171 -11.86 -6.70 14.82
CA VAL A 171 -12.77 -7.86 14.82
C VAL A 171 -11.96 -9.15 14.66
N PHE A 172 -12.10 -10.02 15.65
CA PHE A 172 -11.51 -11.36 15.64
C PHE A 172 -12.57 -12.35 15.16
N LEU A 173 -12.47 -12.77 13.91
CA LEU A 173 -13.39 -13.71 13.26
C LEU A 173 -13.14 -15.16 13.70
N ARG A 174 -11.93 -15.44 14.20
CA ARG A 174 -11.54 -16.73 14.77
C ARG A 174 -10.99 -16.52 16.18
N ASN A 175 -11.34 -17.42 17.09
CA ASN A 175 -10.69 -17.46 18.40
C ASN A 175 -9.30 -18.12 18.27
N TYR A 176 -8.26 -17.31 18.20
CA TYR A 176 -6.85 -17.75 18.14
C TYR A 176 -5.97 -17.07 19.20
N LEU A 177 -6.57 -16.22 20.03
CA LEU A 177 -5.90 -15.58 21.15
C LEU A 177 -5.81 -16.57 22.33
N SER A 178 -4.82 -16.40 23.19
CA SER A 178 -4.63 -17.28 24.34
C SER A 178 -5.82 -17.19 25.31
N PRO A 179 -6.30 -18.32 25.88
CA PRO A 179 -7.38 -18.33 26.87
C PRO A 179 -7.10 -17.45 28.11
N ALA A 180 -5.82 -17.21 28.44
CA ALA A 180 -5.42 -16.32 29.54
C ALA A 180 -5.85 -14.85 29.34
N VAL A 181 -6.22 -14.49 28.11
CA VAL A 181 -6.67 -13.16 27.71
C VAL A 181 -8.22 -13.12 27.73
N SER A 182 -8.92 -14.26 27.77
CA SER A 182 -10.27 -14.43 27.20
C SER A 182 -11.45 -13.71 27.86
N SER A 183 -11.44 -13.37 29.15
CA SER A 183 -12.61 -12.72 29.78
C SER A 183 -12.56 -11.19 29.69
N SER A 184 -11.38 -10.59 29.89
CA SER A 184 -11.16 -9.14 29.75
C SER A 184 -10.79 -8.72 28.32
N ALA A 185 -10.30 -9.64 27.49
CA ALA A 185 -9.94 -9.39 26.09
C ALA A 185 -11.12 -8.98 25.23
N ASN A 186 -12.28 -9.63 25.38
CA ASN A 186 -13.42 -9.32 24.53
C ASN A 186 -13.87 -7.88 24.75
N GLU A 187 -13.84 -7.41 25.99
CA GLU A 187 -14.17 -6.03 26.33
C GLU A 187 -13.04 -5.06 25.94
N MET A 188 -11.78 -5.42 26.21
CA MET A 188 -10.60 -4.64 25.84
C MET A 188 -10.45 -4.43 24.33
N PHE A 189 -10.71 -5.47 23.53
CA PHE A 189 -10.60 -5.41 22.07
C PHE A 189 -11.88 -4.94 21.37
N SER A 190 -12.99 -4.83 22.11
CA SER A 190 -14.21 -4.20 21.58
C SER A 190 -14.05 -2.69 21.36
N GLN A 191 -13.14 -2.06 22.11
CA GLN A 191 -12.90 -0.63 22.00
C GLN A 191 -12.15 -0.30 20.70
N PRO A 192 -12.65 0.68 19.92
CA PRO A 192 -11.92 1.17 18.78
C PRO A 192 -10.55 1.74 19.14
N VAL A 193 -9.59 1.56 18.23
CA VAL A 193 -8.20 2.02 18.41
C VAL A 193 -7.77 2.94 17.27
N PRO A 194 -6.86 3.89 17.51
CA PRO A 194 -6.33 4.76 16.47
C PRO A 194 -5.53 3.95 15.43
N TRP A 195 -5.77 4.22 14.14
CA TRP A 195 -4.92 3.76 13.05
C TRP A 195 -4.61 4.94 12.12
N TYR A 196 -3.34 5.09 11.76
CA TYR A 196 -2.79 6.25 11.05
C TYR A 196 -2.83 6.11 9.53
N GLY A 197 -3.21 4.93 9.04
CA GLY A 197 -3.15 4.60 7.63
C GLY A 197 -4.35 5.08 6.82
N ALA A 198 -4.22 4.92 5.50
CA ALA A 198 -5.24 5.30 4.52
C ALA A 198 -6.51 4.44 4.71
N PRO A 199 -7.68 5.05 4.99
CA PRO A 199 -8.89 4.30 5.33
C PRO A 199 -9.30 3.24 4.29
N PHE A 200 -9.05 3.50 3.00
CA PHE A 200 -9.37 2.53 1.95
C PHE A 200 -8.66 1.19 2.13
N GLY A 201 -7.44 1.16 2.67
CA GLY A 201 -6.74 -0.10 2.94
C GLY A 201 -7.51 -1.00 3.92
N ALA A 202 -7.94 -0.41 5.04
CA ALA A 202 -8.76 -1.12 6.02
C ALA A 202 -10.13 -1.52 5.44
N LEU A 203 -10.75 -0.63 4.67
CA LEU A 203 -12.03 -0.92 3.99
C LEU A 203 -11.88 -2.07 2.99
N ARG A 204 -10.86 -2.07 2.13
CA ARG A 204 -10.57 -3.16 1.19
C ARG A 204 -10.50 -4.51 1.89
N ARG A 205 -9.77 -4.58 3.00
CA ARG A 205 -9.69 -5.78 3.84
C ARG A 205 -11.04 -6.16 4.46
N ALA A 206 -11.81 -5.19 4.93
CA ALA A 206 -13.11 -5.45 5.52
C ALA A 206 -14.15 -5.93 4.50
N LEU A 207 -14.06 -5.48 3.25
CA LEU A 207 -14.93 -5.94 2.17
C LEU A 207 -14.73 -7.43 1.85
N HIS A 208 -13.54 -8.00 2.09
CA HIS A 208 -13.32 -9.44 1.90
C HIS A 208 -14.14 -10.30 2.87
N ILE A 209 -14.50 -9.75 4.04
CA ILE A 209 -15.31 -10.47 5.04
C ILE A 209 -16.70 -10.81 4.50
N LEU A 210 -17.21 -10.01 3.55
CA LEU A 210 -18.51 -10.26 2.91
C LEU A 210 -18.54 -11.60 2.15
N GLY A 211 -17.38 -12.11 1.74
CA GLY A 211 -17.23 -13.44 1.12
C GLY A 211 -16.84 -14.56 2.09
N SER A 212 -16.50 -14.25 3.35
CA SER A 212 -16.05 -15.23 4.33
C SER A 212 -17.23 -15.99 4.95
N PRO A 213 -17.08 -17.31 5.24
CA PRO A 213 -18.07 -18.08 5.99
C PRO A 213 -18.28 -17.57 7.43
N ARG A 214 -17.40 -16.70 7.95
CA ARG A 214 -17.45 -16.15 9.31
C ARG A 214 -18.18 -14.80 9.39
N ILE A 215 -18.86 -14.40 8.32
CA ILE A 215 -19.63 -13.15 8.24
C ILE A 215 -20.65 -12.97 9.38
N ALA A 216 -21.11 -14.08 10.00
CA ALA A 216 -22.04 -14.06 11.13
C ALA A 216 -21.46 -13.42 12.41
N VAL A 217 -20.13 -13.31 12.54
CA VAL A 217 -19.47 -12.63 13.67
C VAL A 217 -19.72 -11.11 13.62
N ILE A 218 -19.98 -10.56 12.44
CA ILE A 218 -20.26 -9.13 12.24
C ILE A 218 -21.75 -8.86 12.41
N SER A 219 -22.07 -7.76 13.09
CA SER A 219 -23.47 -7.35 13.28
C SER A 219 -24.16 -7.09 11.93
N PRO A 220 -25.49 -7.32 11.84
CA PRO A 220 -26.23 -7.08 10.61
C PRO A 220 -26.09 -5.66 10.07
N ASP A 221 -26.03 -4.67 10.96
CA ASP A 221 -25.86 -3.25 10.63
C ASP A 221 -24.53 -2.99 9.90
N ILE A 222 -23.41 -3.40 10.49
CA ILE A 222 -22.07 -3.26 9.88
C ILE A 222 -22.00 -4.03 8.56
N ARG A 223 -22.59 -5.23 8.50
CA ARG A 223 -22.67 -6.01 7.25
C ARG A 223 -23.43 -5.26 6.16
N ASN A 224 -24.53 -4.60 6.48
CA ASN A 224 -25.29 -3.81 5.53
C ASN A 224 -24.50 -2.58 5.05
N GLN A 225 -23.83 -1.88 5.96
CA GLN A 225 -22.97 -0.75 5.63
C GLN A 225 -21.79 -1.15 4.72
N LEU A 226 -21.12 -2.28 5.02
CA LEU A 226 -20.04 -2.80 4.19
C LEU A 226 -20.53 -3.24 2.82
N ASN A 227 -21.70 -3.90 2.71
CA ASN A 227 -22.30 -4.21 1.40
C ASN A 227 -22.61 -2.94 0.60
N ARG A 228 -23.21 -1.94 1.23
CA ARG A 228 -23.50 -0.65 0.60
C ARG A 228 -22.23 0.02 0.11
N LEU A 229 -21.17 0.05 0.92
CA LEU A 229 -19.86 0.57 0.50
C LEU A 229 -19.24 -0.23 -0.65
N ARG A 230 -19.32 -1.57 -0.62
CA ARG A 230 -18.83 -2.41 -1.72
C ARG A 230 -19.50 -2.03 -3.03
N ASP A 231 -20.83 -1.94 -3.02
CA ASP A 231 -21.61 -1.64 -4.21
C ASP A 231 -21.33 -0.21 -4.68
N LEU A 232 -21.17 0.73 -3.73
CA LEU A 232 -20.75 2.09 -4.02
C LEU A 232 -19.29 2.18 -4.53
N TYR A 233 -18.37 1.28 -4.19
CA TYR A 233 -17.01 1.34 -4.71
C TYR A 233 -16.85 0.62 -6.05
N TYR A 234 -17.55 -0.49 -6.25
CA TYR A 234 -17.28 -1.42 -7.35
C TYR A 234 -18.36 -1.47 -8.43
N THR A 235 -19.64 -1.19 -8.12
CA THR A 235 -20.76 -1.42 -9.06
C THR A 235 -21.02 -0.22 -9.97
N PHE A 236 -20.34 0.91 -9.79
CA PHE A 236 -20.53 2.07 -10.67
C PHE A 236 -19.41 2.17 -11.68
N ASP A 237 -19.75 1.82 -12.92
CA ASP A 237 -18.91 2.03 -14.08
C ASP A 237 -18.98 3.49 -14.50
N LEU A 238 -17.89 4.21 -14.22
CA LEU A 238 -17.54 5.47 -14.87
C LEU A 238 -17.58 5.35 -16.42
N ILE A 239 -17.48 4.12 -16.92
CA ILE A 239 -17.55 3.76 -18.35
C ILE A 239 -19.00 3.75 -18.86
N THR A 240 -19.95 3.19 -18.09
CA THR A 240 -21.34 3.05 -18.53
C THR A 240 -22.00 4.41 -18.71
N GLU A 241 -21.72 5.38 -17.85
CA GLU A 241 -22.26 6.73 -18.02
C GLU A 241 -21.55 7.51 -19.14
N ARG A 242 -20.23 7.37 -19.31
CA ARG A 242 -19.52 8.00 -20.43
C ARG A 242 -20.00 7.47 -21.78
N LEU A 243 -20.29 6.17 -21.87
CA LEU A 243 -20.87 5.52 -23.05
C LEU A 243 -22.32 5.97 -23.29
N LEU A 244 -23.14 6.07 -22.25
CA LEU A 244 -24.53 6.54 -22.36
C LEU A 244 -24.61 8.03 -22.74
N VAL A 245 -23.75 8.88 -22.17
CA VAL A 245 -23.65 10.30 -22.51
C VAL A 245 -23.11 10.47 -23.94
N SER A 246 -22.11 9.69 -24.37
CA SER A 246 -21.62 9.73 -25.76
C SER A 246 -22.63 9.17 -26.77
N ALA A 247 -23.50 8.25 -26.36
CA ALA A 247 -24.58 7.72 -27.20
C ALA A 247 -25.73 8.73 -27.34
N GLN A 248 -25.98 9.58 -26.34
CA GLN A 248 -27.00 10.63 -26.41
C GLN A 248 -26.58 11.89 -27.19
N VAL A 249 -25.28 12.12 -27.40
CA VAL A 249 -24.78 13.27 -28.19
C VAL A 249 -24.74 12.97 -29.70
N ASN A 250 -24.90 11.70 -30.10
CA ASN A 250 -24.87 11.28 -31.51
C ASN A 250 -26.24 10.82 -32.01
N ASP A 251 -27.28 11.63 -31.81
CA ASP A 251 -28.57 11.40 -32.47
C ASP A 251 -28.81 12.48 -33.55
N PRO A 252 -28.36 12.27 -34.80
CA PRO A 252 -28.92 12.99 -35.92
C PRO A 252 -30.30 12.40 -36.22
N GLU A 253 -31.33 13.21 -36.02
CA GLU A 253 -32.69 13.04 -36.55
C GLU A 253 -32.69 12.23 -37.86
N TYR A 254 -33.30 11.05 -37.84
CA TYR A 254 -33.73 10.41 -39.08
C TYR A 254 -35.21 10.06 -38.98
N GLY A 255 -36.02 10.81 -39.73
CA GLY A 255 -37.44 10.58 -39.92
C GLY A 255 -37.73 9.23 -40.62
N PRO A 256 -39.00 8.80 -40.63
CA PRO A 256 -39.36 7.45 -41.05
C PRO A 256 -39.47 7.35 -42.58
N GLY A 257 -38.85 6.34 -43.18
CA GLY A 257 -38.99 6.00 -44.59
C GLY A 257 -38.74 4.50 -44.84
N PRO A 258 -39.48 3.86 -45.78
CA PRO A 258 -39.95 2.48 -45.58
C PRO A 258 -39.10 1.38 -46.23
N ARG A 259 -39.35 0.16 -45.73
CA ARG A 259 -38.95 -1.17 -46.20
C ARG A 259 -38.67 -1.27 -47.71
N SER A 260 -37.55 -1.90 -48.06
CA SER A 260 -37.38 -2.77 -49.24
C SER A 260 -36.19 -3.72 -49.03
N TYR A 261 -36.47 -5.02 -48.86
CA TYR A 261 -35.57 -6.10 -49.28
C TYR A 261 -35.90 -6.39 -50.77
N PRO A 262 -34.96 -6.82 -51.63
CA PRO A 262 -34.15 -8.04 -51.50
C PRO A 262 -32.70 -7.78 -52.00
N ASP A 263 -31.76 -8.68 -52.31
CA ASP A 263 -31.62 -10.13 -52.40
C ASP A 263 -30.11 -10.41 -52.33
N GLN A 264 -29.75 -11.67 -52.09
CA GLN A 264 -28.40 -12.23 -52.10
C GLN A 264 -27.80 -12.25 -53.51
N SER A 265 -26.48 -12.05 -53.66
CA SER A 265 -25.57 -13.04 -54.27
C SER A 265 -24.15 -12.49 -54.48
N GLU A 266 -23.21 -13.42 -54.29
CA GLU A 266 -21.76 -13.43 -54.40
C GLU A 266 -21.14 -12.85 -55.69
N THR A 267 -19.93 -12.27 -55.60
CA THR A 267 -18.76 -12.59 -56.47
C THR A 267 -17.51 -11.77 -56.10
N ASP A 268 -16.40 -12.47 -55.85
CA ASP A 268 -14.99 -12.02 -55.91
C ASP A 268 -14.50 -12.09 -57.39
N PRO A 269 -13.26 -11.77 -57.86
CA PRO A 269 -12.12 -10.98 -57.34
C PRO A 269 -11.43 -10.03 -58.40
N SER A 270 -10.42 -9.27 -57.94
CA SER A 270 -9.19 -8.79 -58.65
C SER A 270 -9.25 -7.79 -59.84
N LEU A 271 -8.44 -6.70 -59.78
CA LEU A 271 -7.29 -6.37 -60.69
C LEU A 271 -6.91 -4.85 -60.73
N THR A 272 -5.71 -4.55 -60.19
CA THR A 272 -4.59 -3.70 -60.70
C THR A 272 -4.79 -2.52 -61.70
N ARG A 273 -4.23 -1.34 -61.34
CA ARG A 273 -3.35 -0.46 -62.16
C ARG A 273 -2.87 0.74 -61.27
N ASN A 274 -1.60 0.96 -60.92
CA ASN A 274 -0.32 1.28 -61.61
C ASN A 274 -0.11 2.74 -62.10
N ILE A 275 1.00 3.34 -61.60
CA ILE A 275 1.90 4.40 -62.14
C ILE A 275 1.56 5.87 -61.75
N ASP A 276 2.27 6.59 -60.84
CA ASP A 276 3.66 7.18 -60.80
C ASP A 276 3.86 8.44 -61.68
N PRO A 277 4.95 9.27 -61.57
CA PRO A 277 5.64 9.89 -60.41
C PRO A 277 6.17 11.34 -60.72
N GLY A 278 6.88 11.96 -59.77
CA GLY A 278 7.86 13.03 -60.04
C GLY A 278 8.07 14.01 -58.87
N ASN A 279 9.27 14.47 -58.50
CA ASN A 279 10.63 14.23 -58.97
C ASN A 279 11.62 14.87 -57.95
N SER A 280 12.62 14.09 -57.50
CA SER A 280 14.05 14.42 -57.17
C SER A 280 14.41 15.53 -56.15
N THR A 281 15.46 15.49 -55.31
CA THR A 281 16.85 14.94 -55.39
C THR A 281 17.49 15.01 -53.97
N ILE A 282 17.94 13.94 -53.28
CA ILE A 282 19.33 13.39 -53.09
C ILE A 282 20.39 14.42 -52.59
N SER A 283 20.75 14.50 -51.29
CA SER A 283 21.89 13.88 -50.53
C SER A 283 23.14 14.82 -50.37
N PRO A 284 24.21 14.52 -49.58
CA PRO A 284 24.40 13.81 -48.30
C PRO A 284 25.29 14.61 -47.27
N ASP A 285 25.55 13.99 -46.10
CA ASP A 285 26.69 14.19 -45.19
C ASP A 285 27.01 15.58 -44.58
N GLN A 286 26.84 15.66 -43.25
CA GLN A 286 27.95 16.12 -42.38
C GLN A 286 27.75 15.76 -40.90
N CYS A 287 28.69 14.94 -40.43
CA CYS A 287 29.07 14.80 -39.02
C CYS A 287 29.50 16.16 -38.47
N SER A 288 28.87 16.63 -37.41
CA SER A 288 29.33 17.79 -36.63
C SER A 288 28.86 17.65 -35.18
N LYS A 289 29.81 17.47 -34.27
CA LYS A 289 29.60 17.70 -32.83
C LYS A 289 29.30 19.18 -32.58
N PRO A 290 28.37 19.50 -31.68
CA PRO A 290 28.46 20.72 -30.89
C PRO A 290 28.61 20.45 -29.39
N GLN A 291 29.38 21.33 -28.75
CA GLN A 291 29.70 21.46 -27.33
C GLN A 291 28.47 21.58 -26.38
N PRO A 292 28.67 21.39 -25.07
CA PRO A 292 27.58 21.31 -24.09
C PRO A 292 27.00 22.69 -23.77
N PRO A 293 25.68 22.82 -23.57
CA PRO A 293 25.10 23.92 -22.83
C PRO A 293 24.70 23.48 -21.42
N ASP A 294 25.31 24.17 -20.46
CA ASP A 294 24.79 24.66 -19.19
C ASP A 294 23.80 23.83 -18.35
N HIS A 295 24.19 23.71 -17.08
CA HIS A 295 23.42 23.35 -15.90
C HIS A 295 21.94 23.75 -15.94
N GLN A 296 21.08 22.82 -16.37
CA GLN A 296 19.72 22.72 -15.87
C GLN A 296 19.45 21.27 -15.52
N ALA A 297 19.31 21.02 -14.22
CA ALA A 297 18.88 19.73 -13.70
C ALA A 297 17.55 19.35 -14.38
N PRO A 298 17.44 18.16 -14.98
CA PRO A 298 16.14 17.68 -15.42
C PRO A 298 15.25 17.58 -14.18
N SER A 299 14.15 18.34 -14.18
CA SER A 299 13.08 18.23 -13.20
C SER A 299 12.69 16.77 -13.11
N SER A 300 13.12 16.14 -12.02
CA SER A 300 12.84 14.76 -11.70
C SER A 300 11.34 14.63 -11.55
N ALA A 301 10.74 13.77 -12.37
CA ALA A 301 9.61 12.99 -11.96
C ALA A 301 10.06 12.14 -10.76
N HIS A 302 10.05 12.75 -9.57
CA HIS A 302 10.18 12.02 -8.33
C HIS A 302 8.94 11.15 -8.21
N GLU A 303 9.12 9.83 -8.34
CA GLU A 303 8.41 8.91 -7.45
C GLU A 303 8.46 9.54 -6.06
N GLY A 304 7.29 9.90 -5.52
CA GLY A 304 7.17 10.66 -4.29
C GLY A 304 7.75 9.89 -3.11
N PHE A 305 9.06 10.06 -2.87
CA PHE A 305 9.69 9.67 -1.63
C PHE A 305 9.21 10.63 -0.57
N GLU A 306 8.20 10.20 0.20
CA GLU A 306 7.77 10.88 1.41
C GLU A 306 8.90 10.76 2.45
N TRP A 307 9.66 11.84 2.62
CA TRP A 307 10.75 11.89 3.60
C TRP A 307 10.17 11.85 5.01
N ILE A 308 10.52 10.81 5.78
CA ILE A 308 10.12 10.70 7.19
C ILE A 308 10.89 11.73 8.05
N LEU A 309 12.15 11.98 7.70
CA LEU A 309 12.96 13.11 8.14
C LEU A 309 13.44 13.83 6.89
N GLY A 310 12.90 15.03 6.63
CA GLY A 310 13.26 15.85 5.48
C GLY A 310 14.61 16.53 5.63
N PRO A 311 15.11 17.18 4.56
CA PRO A 311 16.37 17.93 4.58
C PRO A 311 16.43 19.03 5.66
N GLU A 312 15.28 19.47 6.15
CA GLU A 312 15.12 20.44 7.25
C GLU A 312 15.19 19.83 8.66
N SER A 313 15.20 18.50 8.80
CA SER A 313 15.22 17.82 10.10
C SER A 313 16.61 17.85 10.75
N THR A 314 16.69 18.18 12.04
CA THR A 314 17.95 18.18 12.80
C THR A 314 18.25 16.83 13.44
N SER A 315 19.50 16.62 13.86
CA SER A 315 19.89 15.44 14.66
C SER A 315 19.11 15.33 15.96
N GLU A 316 18.70 16.46 16.54
CA GLU A 316 17.86 16.48 17.74
C GLU A 316 16.44 15.98 17.44
N ASP A 317 15.87 16.34 16.29
CA ASP A 317 14.55 15.85 15.87
C ASP A 317 14.56 14.33 15.69
N ALA A 318 15.64 13.79 15.09
CA ALA A 318 15.84 12.35 14.96
C ALA A 318 15.96 11.66 16.34
N MET A 319 16.74 12.23 17.26
CA MET A 319 16.91 11.70 18.62
C MET A 319 15.62 11.75 19.45
N ARG A 320 14.83 12.82 19.35
CA ARG A 320 13.53 12.91 20.02
C ARG A 320 12.53 11.90 19.44
N ARG A 321 12.54 11.70 18.12
CA ARG A 321 11.61 10.79 17.44
C ARG A 321 11.97 9.33 17.65
N TYR A 322 13.24 8.96 17.58
CA TYR A 322 13.70 7.56 17.59
C TYR A 322 14.49 7.13 18.84
N GLY A 323 14.93 8.06 19.68
CA GLY A 323 15.65 7.76 20.92
C GLY A 323 14.96 6.75 21.85
N PRO A 324 13.63 6.83 22.07
CA PRO A 324 12.91 5.84 22.88
C PRO A 324 12.94 4.42 22.29
N ALA A 325 13.09 4.25 20.98
CA ALA A 325 13.18 2.95 20.32
C ALA A 325 14.49 2.22 20.65
N ILE A 326 15.57 2.98 20.79
CA ILE A 326 16.93 2.47 21.02
C ILE A 326 17.08 1.95 22.47
N GLN A 327 16.22 2.40 23.38
CA GLN A 327 16.26 2.05 24.79
C GLN A 327 15.51 0.76 25.14
N TYR A 328 14.75 0.16 24.22
CA TYR A 328 14.14 -1.15 24.44
C TYR A 328 15.22 -2.24 24.37
N PRO A 329 15.57 -2.93 25.47
CA PRO A 329 16.55 -3.98 25.43
C PRO A 329 16.01 -5.16 24.63
N SER A 330 16.83 -5.71 23.74
CA SER A 330 16.69 -7.08 23.25
C SER A 330 16.73 -8.01 24.47
N THR A 331 15.58 -8.40 25.00
CA THR A 331 15.52 -9.43 26.05
C THR A 331 15.90 -10.77 25.42
N SER A 332 17.18 -11.11 25.53
CA SER A 332 17.63 -12.49 25.48
C SER A 332 16.94 -13.27 26.60
N PRO A 333 16.43 -14.49 26.33
CA PRO A 333 15.80 -15.29 27.38
C PRO A 333 16.84 -15.69 28.44
N PRO A 334 16.46 -15.76 29.73
CA PRO A 334 17.37 -16.19 30.77
C PRO A 334 17.78 -17.65 30.52
N ARG A 335 19.09 -17.91 30.58
CA ARG A 335 19.61 -19.28 30.69
C ARG A 335 19.13 -19.84 32.02
N VAL A 336 18.32 -20.90 31.94
CA VAL A 336 18.02 -21.77 33.08
C VAL A 336 19.33 -22.45 33.48
N ALA A 337 19.73 -22.27 34.72
CA ALA A 337 20.74 -23.07 35.42
C ALA A 337 20.04 -23.84 36.53
#